data_AF-A0A7W8QTL7-F1
#
_entry.id   AF-A0A7W8QTL7-F1
#
_cell.length_a   1.000
_cell.length_b   1.000
_cell.length_c   1.000
_cell.angle_alpha   90.00
_cell.angle_beta   90.00
_cell.angle_gamma   90.00
#
_symmetry.space_group_name_H-M   'P 1'
#
loop_
_entity.id
_entity.type
_entity.pdbx_description
1 polymer ?
#
loop_
_entity_poly.entity_id
_entity_poly.type
_entity_poly.pdbx_seq_one_letter_code
_entity_poly.pdbx_strand_id
1 'polypeptide(L)'
;MIRNRAADTRRVSVSMPGRLADAVRERAGRGEFSRYVCEAVADRLERELLTELNLLLEEEHGPISERYLAEAAWPDADQDV
;
A
#
# COMPACT_ATOMS: atom_id res chain seq x y z
N MET A 1 4.24 -17.11 4.71
CA MET A 1 2.90 -16.86 5.28
C MET A 1 3.05 -16.40 6.73
N ILE A 2 3.00 -15.10 6.98
CA ILE A 2 3.06 -14.57 8.33
C ILE A 2 1.71 -14.88 9.00
N ARG A 3 1.70 -15.89 9.87
CA ARG A 3 0.55 -16.21 10.73
C ARG A 3 0.42 -15.12 11.78
N ASN A 4 -0.62 -14.30 11.66
CA ASN A 4 -0.98 -13.26 12.63
C ASN A 4 -1.48 -13.90 13.94
N ARG A 5 -0.59 -14.11 14.92
CA ARG A 5 -1.01 -14.25 16.32
C ARG A 5 -1.41 -12.84 16.78
N ALA A 6 -2.63 -12.68 17.29
CA ALA A 6 -3.23 -11.41 17.75
C ALA A 6 -2.14 -10.41 18.20
N ALA A 7 -1.81 -9.48 17.31
CA ALA A 7 -0.68 -8.59 17.49
C ALA A 7 -0.96 -7.65 18.67
N ASP A 8 -0.10 -7.67 19.68
CA ASP A 8 -0.17 -6.71 20.77
C ASP A 8 -0.03 -5.29 20.20
N THR A 9 -1.00 -4.42 20.50
CA THR A 9 -1.03 -3.07 19.94
C THR A 9 -0.10 -2.16 20.74
N ARG A 10 1.01 -1.74 20.13
CA ARG A 10 1.93 -0.78 20.74
C ARG A 10 1.58 0.65 20.33
N ARG A 11 1.32 1.52 21.30
CA ARG A 11 1.17 2.96 21.05
C ARG A 11 2.53 3.57 20.69
N VAL A 12 2.57 4.30 19.58
CA VAL A 12 3.73 5.05 19.11
C VAL A 12 3.32 6.52 18.96
N SER A 13 4.21 7.46 19.32
CA SER A 13 3.99 8.89 19.13
C SER A 13 4.76 9.38 17.92
N VAL A 14 4.09 10.06 17.01
CA VAL A 14 4.68 10.63 15.78
C VAL A 14 4.20 12.06 15.60
N SER A 15 5.08 12.93 15.11
CA SER A 15 4.70 14.29 14.72
C SER A 15 4.23 14.31 13.28
N MET A 16 3.21 15.12 12.99
CA MET A 16 2.70 15.30 11.63
C MET A 16 2.32 16.77 11.38
N PRO A 17 2.41 17.25 10.14
CA PRO A 17 1.91 18.58 9.78
C PRO A 17 0.43 18.74 10.16
N GLY A 18 0.07 19.85 10.81
CA GLY A 18 -1.32 20.09 11.25
C GLY A 18 -2.34 19.93 10.12
N ARG A 19 -2.06 20.52 8.95
CA ARG A 19 -2.88 20.39 7.73
C ARG A 19 -3.14 18.94 7.30
N LEU A 20 -2.17 18.05 7.50
CA LEU A 20 -2.32 16.64 7.14
C LEU A 20 -3.20 15.92 8.17
N ALA A 21 -3.01 16.23 9.45
CA ALA A 21 -3.85 15.71 10.52
C ALA A 21 -5.33 16.11 10.33
N ASP A 22 -5.59 17.34 9.89
CA ASP A 22 -6.95 17.81 9.59
C ASP A 22 -7.56 17.06 8.40
N ALA A 23 -6.82 16.92 7.29
CA ALA A 23 -7.28 16.18 6.12
C ALA A 23 -7.59 14.71 6.43
N VAL A 24 -6.76 14.06 7.26
CA VAL A 24 -7.01 12.68 7.71
C VAL A 24 -8.25 12.61 8.59
N ARG A 25 -8.48 13.57 9.51
CA ARG A 25 -9.70 13.61 10.33
C ARG A 25 -10.95 13.76 9.49
N GLU A 26 -10.92 14.64 8.49
CA GLU A 26 -12.04 14.87 7.57
C GLU A 26 -12.40 13.60 6.79
N ARG A 27 -11.38 12.87 6.31
CA ARG A 27 -11.58 11.65 5.52
C ARG A 27 -11.94 10.42 6.35
N ALA A 28 -11.35 10.26 7.53
CA ALA A 28 -11.56 9.10 8.39
C ALA A 28 -12.93 9.13 9.10
N GLY A 29 -13.41 10.33 9.46
CA GLY A 29 -14.58 10.50 10.30
C GLY A 29 -14.27 10.41 11.80
N ARG A 30 -15.30 10.54 12.64
CA ARG A 30 -15.17 10.62 14.10
C ARG A 30 -14.68 9.28 14.69
N GLY A 31 -13.59 9.32 15.44
CA GLY A 31 -13.06 8.15 16.16
C GLY A 31 -12.15 7.25 15.32
N GLU A 32 -12.09 7.46 14.00
CA GLU A 32 -11.47 6.52 13.06
C GLU A 32 -10.04 6.91 12.65
N PHE A 33 -9.49 7.98 13.23
CA PHE A 33 -8.19 8.53 12.84
C PHE A 33 -7.07 7.49 12.90
N SER A 34 -6.95 6.75 14.01
CA SER A 34 -5.90 5.74 14.16
C SER A 34 -6.09 4.57 13.22
N ARG A 35 -7.33 4.12 13.00
CA ARG A 35 -7.62 3.03 12.06
C ARG A 35 -7.24 3.45 10.63
N TYR A 36 -7.65 4.63 10.20
CA TYR A 36 -7.31 5.17 8.89
C TYR A 36 -5.79 5.22 8.67
N VAL A 37 -5.05 5.72 9.65
CA VAL A 37 -3.58 5.79 9.56
C VAL A 37 -2.96 4.39 9.52
N CYS A 38 -3.43 3.46 10.35
CA CYS A 38 -2.93 2.08 10.34
C CYS A 38 -3.17 1.39 8.99
N GLU A 39 -4.38 1.50 8.44
CA GLU A 39 -4.74 0.93 7.12
C GLU A 39 -3.88 1.57 6.01
N ALA A 40 -3.79 2.90 5.98
CA ALA A 40 -2.99 3.60 4.96
C ALA A 40 -1.50 3.25 5.02
N VAL A 41 -0.95 3.07 6.22
CA VAL A 41 0.46 2.65 6.39
C VAL A 41 0.65 1.19 6.01
N ALA A 42 -0.29 0.30 6.37
CA ALA A 42 -0.24 -1.11 5.97
C ALA A 42 -0.28 -1.26 4.44
N ASP A 43 -1.23 -0.59 3.78
CA ASP A 43 -1.35 -0.58 2.32
C ASP A 43 -0.08 -0.04 1.65
N ARG A 44 0.53 1.00 2.26
CA ARG A 44 1.78 1.57 1.74
C ARG A 44 2.93 0.59 1.83
N LEU A 45 3.11 -0.06 2.99
CA LEU A 45 4.16 -1.05 3.21
C LEU A 45 4.01 -2.27 2.29
N GLU A 46 2.78 -2.73 2.06
CA GLU A 46 2.51 -3.82 1.13
C GLU A 46 2.91 -3.45 -0.30
N ARG A 47 2.55 -2.25 -0.77
CA ARG A 47 2.93 -1.77 -2.11
C ARG A 47 4.45 -1.59 -2.26
N GLU A 48 5.12 -1.11 -1.21
CA GLU A 48 6.59 -1.00 -1.19
C GLU A 48 7.24 -2.37 -1.29
N LEU A 49 6.75 -3.36 -0.53
CA LEU A 49 7.25 -4.74 -0.60
C LEU A 49 7.03 -5.37 -1.98
N LEU A 50 5.88 -5.12 -2.62
CA LEU A 50 5.61 -5.59 -3.98
C LEU A 50 6.58 -4.95 -4.99
N THR A 51 6.89 -3.65 -4.81
CA THR A 51 7.85 -2.95 -5.67
C THR A 51 9.26 -3.53 -5.50
N GLU A 52 9.69 -3.76 -4.26
CA GLU A 52 10.98 -4.39 -3.96
C GLU A 52 11.09 -5.79 -4.57
N LEU A 53 10.05 -6.61 -4.40
CA LEU A 53 10.00 -7.94 -5.00
C LEU A 53 10.08 -7.88 -6.53
N ASN A 54 9.38 -6.94 -7.17
CA ASN A 54 9.42 -6.78 -8.62
C ASN A 54 10.84 -6.44 -9.11
N LEU A 55 11.55 -5.54 -8.40
CA LEU A 55 12.93 -5.19 -8.74
C LEU A 55 13.87 -6.40 -8.63
N LEU A 56 13.72 -7.21 -7.58
CA LEU A 56 14.54 -8.43 -7.41
C LEU A 56 14.30 -9.44 -8.55
N LEU A 57 13.05 -9.63 -8.95
CA LEU A 57 12.70 -10.54 -10.04
C LEU A 57 13.22 -10.03 -11.38
N GLU A 58 13.17 -8.73 -11.64
CA GLU A 58 13.71 -8.12 -12.84
C GLU A 58 15.25 -8.20 -12.88
N GLU A 59 15.93 -8.07 -11.73
CA GLU A 59 17.38 -8.30 -11.63
C GLU A 59 17.75 -9.76 -11.94
N GLU A 60 16.98 -10.73 -11.43
CA GLU A 60 17.25 -12.16 -11.61
C GLU A 60 16.92 -12.66 -13.03
N HIS A 61 15.84 -12.17 -13.64
CA HIS A 61 15.28 -12.73 -14.88
C HIS A 61 15.28 -11.76 -16.08
N GLY A 62 15.63 -10.50 -15.86
CA GLY A 62 15.47 -9.44 -16.85
C GLY A 62 14.03 -8.90 -16.94
N PRO A 63 13.80 -7.86 -17.75
CA PRO A 63 12.49 -7.22 -17.88
C PRO A 63 11.45 -8.15 -18.49
N ILE A 64 10.19 -8.00 -18.06
CA ILE A 64 9.05 -8.71 -18.65
C ILE A 64 8.87 -8.25 -20.10
N SER A 65 8.82 -9.20 -21.04
CA SER A 65 8.60 -8.87 -22.45
C SER A 65 7.21 -8.29 -22.70
N GLU A 66 7.11 -7.30 -23.60
CA GLU A 66 5.85 -6.63 -23.95
C GLU A 66 4.72 -7.59 -24.35
N ARG A 67 5.07 -8.72 -25.00
CA ARG A 67 4.13 -9.78 -25.32
C ARG A 67 3.38 -10.29 -24.09
N TYR A 68 4.08 -10.57 -22.99
CA TYR A 68 3.47 -11.10 -21.78
C TYR A 68 2.66 -10.04 -21.04
N LEU A 69 3.06 -8.77 -21.11
CA LEU A 69 2.27 -7.66 -20.57
C LEU A 69 0.94 -7.50 -21.31
N ALA A 70 0.93 -7.63 -22.63
CA ALA A 70 -0.28 -7.58 -23.44
C ALA A 70 -1.22 -8.77 -23.14
N GLU A 71 -0.68 -9.97 -22.93
CA GLU A 71 -1.47 -11.16 -22.54
C GLU A 71 -2.08 -11.03 -21.12
N ALA A 72 -1.41 -10.32 -20.21
CA ALA A 72 -1.81 -10.14 -18.81
C ALA A 72 -2.66 -8.88 -18.54
N ALA A 73 -2.93 -8.07 -19.57
CA ALA A 73 -3.73 -6.85 -19.42
C ALA A 73 -5.11 -7.16 -18.81
N TRP A 74 -5.47 -6.43 -17.76
CA TRP A 74 -6.80 -6.58 -17.17
C TRP A 74 -7.85 -6.10 -18.19
N PRO A 75 -9.00 -6.80 -18.37
CA PRO A 75 -9.98 -6.48 -19.41
C PRO A 75 -10.50 -5.04 -19.40
N ASP A 76 -10.46 -4.37 -18.24
CA ASP A 76 -10.91 -2.99 -18.04
C ASP A 76 -9.75 -1.97 -17.92
N ALA A 77 -8.50 -2.38 -18.20
CA ALA A 77 -7.33 -1.49 -18.06
C ALA A 77 -7.35 -0.29 -19.01
N ASP A 78 -8.14 -0.36 -20.09
CA ASP A 78 -8.35 0.71 -21.07
C ASP A 78 -9.61 1.55 -20.79
N GLN A 79 -10.31 1.35 -19.67
CA GLN A 79 -11.40 2.25 -19.29
C GLN A 79 -10.84 3.50 -18.60
N ASP A 80 -10.65 4.55 -19.41
CA ASP A 80 -10.31 5.91 -18.97
C ASP A 80 -11.13 6.33 -17.73
N VAL A 81 -10.43 6.60 -16.62
CA VAL A 81 -10.92 7.34 -15.43
C VAL A 81 -10.03 8.53 -15.14
#